data_AF-A0A5C6G882-F1
#
_entry.id   AF-A0A5C6G882-F1
#
_cell.length_a   1.000
_cell.length_b   1.000
_cell.length_c   1.000
_cell.angle_alpha   90.00
_cell.angle_beta   90.00
_cell.angle_gamma   90.00
#
_symmetry.space_group_name_H-M   'P 1'
#
loop_
_entity.id
_entity.type
_entity.pdbx_description
1 polymer ?
#
loop_
_entity_poly.entity_id
_entity_poly.type
_entity_poly.pdbx_seq_one_letter_code
_entity_poly.pdbx_strand_id
1 'polypeptide(L)'
;MIRSAARLLPADSSLALNKAPHLLRPRAFRKRLDKNNEIYYTRVRKGLAYDPDPEKEYDFFEMPNLLLDLDAEGTRHVRSVADADETSMATKWAASPRYMAVKSRLKAFEEQLYESRKKVQDVLTQPTNIWRITRHDIVSAALQGPSDAQRKPARESTPAAIISGTKNTSISSGNAALIEKLCLENGIPPHAVDDDLLLLHWMTLRYKGLRYKTFHHKSLTRPSQKRQLPVATVKQLKQALRAQRTIVGVRRLVFQALSAGVSTVSFQNNTKSAKNLPQQLRFTCAVILGRDDLNRDLYRQTLTFLGNLSERLSSQGVHLGPILCGLALKLSAEMGSLEASSGWLNRTYQIDSKGEFCMEDVLSALTSLENSLRDQGPVTLQTVEQRQLLFQLLTGIDENNTMATDSFRSFGATFLLNQSSPDTARRVYYAYIALLGHLGAARTLWREWRELPAAVSKDGDVVLGFCHALKRAIHVMPALDGESAPNVSLDECATLDYHAIETQDPVSWLPRSGGDMAEPVGAKLAAYRSILALPLKECIKGVGTW
;
A
#
# COMPACT_ATOMS: atom_id res chain seq x y z
N MET A 1 79.45 16.49 -33.47
CA MET A 1 78.68 17.52 -34.21
C MET A 1 77.62 18.04 -33.23
N ILE A 2 77.92 19.05 -32.38
CA ILE A 2 77.85 20.51 -32.62
C ILE A 2 76.49 20.86 -33.27
N ARG A 3 75.54 21.60 -32.68
CA ARG A 3 75.56 22.92 -32.00
C ARG A 3 74.41 23.00 -30.97
N SER A 4 74.54 23.53 -29.74
CA SER A 4 74.76 24.94 -29.32
C SER A 4 73.70 25.90 -29.87
N ALA A 5 73.17 26.93 -29.20
CA ALA A 5 73.31 27.54 -27.87
C ALA A 5 72.15 28.61 -27.81
N ALA A 6 71.53 28.97 -26.69
CA ALA A 6 71.94 29.95 -25.67
C ALA A 6 70.93 31.11 -25.57
N ARG A 7 70.59 31.50 -24.33
CA ARG A 7 70.75 32.84 -23.72
C ARG A 7 69.95 32.89 -22.41
N LEU A 8 70.62 32.89 -21.24
CA LEU A 8 71.07 34.05 -20.43
C LEU A 8 69.97 34.62 -19.49
N LEU A 9 70.04 34.21 -18.20
CA LEU A 9 70.09 34.98 -16.91
C LEU A 9 69.58 36.45 -16.84
N PRO A 10 69.33 37.08 -15.66
CA PRO A 10 69.31 36.61 -14.24
C PRO A 10 68.18 37.23 -13.33
N ALA A 11 68.19 36.84 -12.05
CA ALA A 11 67.79 37.52 -10.79
C ALA A 11 66.81 38.71 -10.80
N ASP A 12 65.75 38.68 -9.97
CA ASP A 12 65.79 39.25 -8.60
C ASP A 12 64.43 39.22 -7.87
N SER A 13 64.52 39.16 -6.54
CA SER A 13 63.64 39.78 -5.55
C SER A 13 62.14 39.41 -5.42
N SER A 14 61.84 38.79 -4.27
CA SER A 14 60.83 39.19 -3.28
C SER A 14 59.32 39.20 -3.60
N LEU A 15 58.59 38.69 -2.60
CA LEU A 15 57.21 39.02 -2.19
C LEU A 15 56.04 38.33 -2.92
N ALA A 16 55.55 37.31 -2.21
CA ALA A 16 54.26 37.35 -1.53
C ALA A 16 53.07 36.57 -2.14
N LEU A 17 52.44 35.85 -1.20
CA LEU A 17 51.03 35.47 -1.09
C LEU A 17 50.51 34.17 -1.74
N ASN A 18 50.41 33.18 -0.86
CA ASN A 18 49.17 32.51 -0.42
C ASN A 18 48.49 31.40 -1.25
N LYS A 19 48.48 30.22 -0.58
CA LYS A 19 47.36 29.29 -0.32
C LYS A 19 46.72 28.58 -1.54
N ALA A 20 46.40 27.30 -1.54
CA ALA A 20 46.67 26.10 -0.73
C ALA A 20 46.08 24.93 -1.56
N PRO A 21 46.55 23.68 -1.38
CA PRO A 21 45.56 22.63 -1.21
C PRO A 21 45.89 21.76 -0.01
N HIS A 22 44.97 21.82 0.93
CA HIS A 22 44.78 21.01 2.13
C HIS A 22 44.44 19.57 1.72
N LEU A 23 45.44 18.82 1.26
CA LEU A 23 45.41 17.36 1.25
C LEU A 23 46.84 16.87 1.47
N LEU A 24 47.08 16.35 2.68
CA LEU A 24 47.96 15.24 3.06
C LEU A 24 48.34 15.43 4.53
N ARG A 25 47.51 14.88 5.43
CA ARG A 25 47.86 14.69 6.85
C ARG A 25 49.21 13.97 6.93
N PRO A 26 50.19 14.45 7.72
CA PRO A 26 51.28 13.59 8.14
C PRO A 26 51.16 13.21 9.63
N ARG A 27 51.12 11.89 9.83
CA ARG A 27 52.06 11.13 10.67
C ARG A 27 52.07 11.41 12.19
N ALA A 28 51.29 10.58 12.89
CA ALA A 28 51.37 10.35 14.33
C ALA A 28 52.64 9.58 14.79
N PHE A 29 53.69 9.49 13.96
CA PHE A 29 54.87 8.66 14.23
C PHE A 29 56.17 9.39 13.88
N ARG A 30 57.16 9.37 14.79
CA ARG A 30 58.53 9.84 14.57
C ARG A 30 59.43 8.65 14.24
N LYS A 31 60.17 8.77 13.14
CA LYS A 31 61.23 7.83 12.74
C LYS A 31 62.41 7.97 13.71
N ARG A 32 62.91 6.85 14.24
CA ARG A 32 64.15 6.76 15.03
C ARG A 32 65.04 5.65 14.46
N LEU A 33 66.33 5.77 14.73
CA LEU A 33 67.34 4.77 14.44
C LEU A 33 67.82 4.19 15.78
N ASP A 34 67.94 2.87 15.86
CA ASP A 34 68.58 2.23 17.01
C ASP A 34 70.12 2.20 16.83
N LYS A 35 70.85 1.76 17.85
CA LYS A 35 72.32 1.62 17.89
C LYS A 35 72.88 0.73 16.77
N ASN A 36 72.05 -0.11 16.16
CA ASN A 36 72.40 -0.96 15.01
C ASN A 36 71.98 -0.36 13.66
N ASN A 37 71.66 0.93 13.60
CA ASN A 37 71.22 1.66 12.39
C ASN A 37 69.92 1.17 11.73
N GLU A 38 69.11 0.38 12.43
CA GLU A 38 67.81 -0.06 11.95
C GLU A 38 66.72 0.98 12.25
N ILE A 39 65.82 1.17 11.27
CA ILE A 39 64.76 2.18 11.32
C ILE A 39 63.54 1.61 12.04
N TYR A 40 63.07 2.28 13.09
CA TYR A 40 61.78 2.01 13.71
C TYR A 40 60.98 3.29 13.98
N TYR A 41 59.67 3.16 14.14
CA TYR A 41 58.74 4.29 14.30
C TYR A 41 58.13 4.31 15.70
N THR A 42 58.22 5.45 16.38
CA THR A 42 57.59 5.67 17.69
C THR A 42 56.39 6.61 17.58
N ARG A 43 55.28 6.29 18.25
CA ARG A 43 54.07 7.12 18.23
C ARG A 43 54.31 8.40 19.03
N VAL A 44 54.00 9.56 18.45
CA VAL A 44 54.06 10.84 19.16
C VAL A 44 52.99 10.83 20.24
N ARG A 45 53.38 10.77 21.53
CA ARG A 45 52.46 11.04 22.63
C ARG A 45 52.05 12.51 22.49
N LYS A 46 50.78 12.78 22.24
CA LYS A 46 50.18 14.10 22.51
C LYS A 46 50.21 14.29 24.03
N GLY A 47 51.36 14.71 24.56
CA GLY A 47 51.35 15.55 25.75
C GLY A 47 50.67 16.85 25.35
N LEU A 48 49.84 17.38 26.23
CA LEU A 48 49.34 18.76 26.14
C LEU A 48 50.57 19.65 25.94
N ALA A 49 50.75 20.12 24.71
CA ALA A 49 51.75 21.14 24.41
C ALA A 49 51.23 22.42 25.06
N TYR A 50 51.86 22.74 26.18
CA TYR A 50 51.82 24.06 26.79
C TYR A 50 52.63 24.97 25.87
N ASP A 51 51.95 25.67 24.96
CA ASP A 51 52.48 26.85 24.28
C ASP A 51 51.88 28.04 25.03
N PRO A 52 52.61 28.69 25.96
CA PRO A 52 52.24 30.01 26.40
C PRO A 52 52.77 31.00 25.36
N ASP A 53 51.86 31.54 24.56
CA ASP A 53 52.04 32.84 23.93
C ASP A 53 52.16 33.85 25.09
N PRO A 54 53.33 34.43 25.38
CA PRO A 54 53.57 35.19 26.62
C PRO A 54 52.78 36.51 26.69
N GLU A 55 52.06 36.88 25.62
CA GLU A 55 51.27 38.11 25.53
C GLU A 55 49.75 37.87 25.53
N LYS A 56 49.29 36.61 25.69
CA LYS A 56 47.86 36.31 25.86
C LYS A 56 47.58 35.88 27.29
N GLU A 57 47.29 36.84 28.14
CA GLU A 57 46.51 36.60 29.35
C GLU A 57 45.12 36.11 28.92
N TYR A 58 44.89 34.81 29.10
CA TYR A 58 43.54 34.29 29.15
C TYR A 58 43.02 34.53 30.56
N ASP A 59 41.99 35.36 30.71
CA ASP A 59 41.20 35.48 31.94
C ASP A 59 40.41 34.18 32.21
N PHE A 60 41.12 33.10 32.54
CA PHE A 60 40.53 31.98 33.23
C PHE A 60 40.72 32.23 34.71
N PHE A 61 39.59 32.41 35.41
CA PHE A 61 39.46 32.45 36.87
C PHE A 61 40.77 32.85 37.56
N GLU A 62 41.01 34.16 37.74
CA GLU A 62 41.99 34.60 38.73
C GLU A 62 41.75 33.80 40.00
N MET A 63 42.63 32.84 40.25
CA MET A 63 42.64 32.14 41.51
C MET A 63 43.07 33.22 42.50
N PRO A 64 42.20 33.64 43.44
CA PRO A 64 42.57 34.71 44.34
C PRO A 64 43.87 34.29 45.04
N ASN A 65 44.88 35.15 45.06
CA ASN A 65 46.07 34.98 45.92
C ASN A 65 45.73 35.08 47.42
N LEU A 66 44.45 34.90 47.76
CA LEU A 66 43.97 34.73 49.11
C LEU A 66 44.30 33.30 49.53
N LEU A 67 45.46 33.13 50.14
CA LEU A 67 45.70 31.97 51.01
C LEU A 67 44.65 32.05 52.13
N LEU A 68 43.56 31.31 51.98
CA LEU A 68 42.56 31.14 53.03
C LEU A 68 43.17 30.19 54.06
N ASP A 69 43.72 30.74 55.14
CA ASP A 69 44.12 29.99 56.32
C ASP A 69 42.83 29.44 56.96
N LEU A 70 42.45 28.21 56.57
CA LEU A 70 41.22 27.53 57.01
C LEU A 70 41.24 27.14 58.50
N ASP A 71 42.37 27.35 59.17
CA ASP A 71 42.67 27.05 60.56
C ASP A 71 42.83 28.30 61.45
N ALA A 72 42.64 29.51 60.89
CA ALA A 72 42.74 30.78 61.62
C ALA A 72 41.45 31.16 62.40
N GLU A 73 40.59 30.20 62.71
CA GLU A 73 39.37 30.39 63.49
C GLU A 73 39.74 30.79 64.93
N GLY A 74 39.32 31.99 65.37
CA GLY A 74 39.64 32.52 66.71
C GLY A 74 40.84 33.47 66.78
N THR A 75 41.48 33.83 65.67
CA THR A 75 42.50 34.89 65.64
C THR A 75 41.88 36.29 65.63
N ARG A 76 42.48 37.26 66.36
CA ARG A 76 41.93 38.63 66.55
C ARG A 76 41.68 39.41 65.25
N HIS A 77 42.30 39.00 64.15
CA HIS A 77 42.24 39.67 62.85
C HIS A 77 41.30 38.96 61.85
N VAL A 78 40.72 37.82 62.23
CA VAL A 78 39.76 37.06 61.40
C VAL A 78 38.39 37.16 62.06
N ARG A 79 37.43 37.74 61.33
CA ARG A 79 36.04 37.83 61.80
C ARG A 79 35.41 36.43 61.81
N SER A 80 34.83 36.03 62.93
CA SER A 80 34.04 34.79 63.04
C SER A 80 32.85 34.81 62.08
N VAL A 81 32.59 33.69 61.42
CA VAL A 81 31.39 33.51 60.58
C VAL A 81 30.16 33.64 61.47
N ALA A 82 29.27 34.59 61.16
CA ALA A 82 27.99 34.72 61.86
C ALA A 82 26.89 33.97 61.11
N ASP A 83 25.82 33.57 61.79
CA ASP A 83 24.65 32.92 61.17
C ASP A 83 24.03 33.75 60.02
N ALA A 84 24.17 35.08 60.11
CA ALA A 84 23.78 36.01 59.04
C ALA A 84 24.63 35.88 57.77
N ASP A 85 25.90 35.51 57.90
CA ASP A 85 26.82 35.28 56.78
C ASP A 85 26.50 33.94 56.10
N GLU A 86 26.13 32.92 56.88
CA GLU A 86 25.70 31.61 56.36
C GLU A 86 24.37 31.72 55.58
N THR A 87 23.40 32.46 56.11
CA THR A 87 22.14 32.73 55.41
C THR A 87 22.33 33.59 54.15
N SER A 88 23.23 34.57 54.18
CA SER A 88 23.60 35.40 53.01
C SER A 88 24.28 34.56 51.93
N MET A 89 25.19 33.66 52.30
CA MET A 89 25.82 32.72 51.36
C MET A 89 24.81 31.70 50.83
N ALA A 90 23.97 31.10 51.67
CA ALA A 90 22.91 30.20 51.22
C ALA A 90 21.99 30.88 50.18
N THR A 91 21.73 32.18 50.33
CA THR A 91 20.92 32.97 49.39
C THR A 91 21.68 33.33 48.11
N LYS A 92 22.96 33.71 48.21
CA LYS A 92 23.84 34.02 47.05
C LYS A 92 24.09 32.80 46.17
N TRP A 93 24.24 31.64 46.79
CA TRP A 93 24.54 30.36 46.15
C TRP A 93 23.28 29.50 45.95
N ALA A 94 22.10 30.02 46.31
CA ALA A 94 20.83 29.39 46.03
C ALA A 94 20.73 29.09 44.53
N ALA A 95 20.23 27.90 44.19
CA ALA A 95 20.19 27.41 42.83
C ALA A 95 19.48 28.43 41.92
N SER A 96 20.25 29.08 41.03
CA SER A 96 19.69 30.11 40.17
C SER A 96 18.50 29.54 39.37
N PRO A 97 17.40 30.29 39.20
CA PRO A 97 16.25 29.83 38.43
C PRO A 97 16.63 29.37 37.02
N ARG A 98 17.65 30.01 36.42
CA ARG A 98 18.24 29.61 35.14
C ARG A 98 18.92 28.25 35.20
N TYR A 99 19.71 27.97 36.23
CA TYR A 99 20.35 26.66 36.42
C TYR A 99 19.31 25.55 36.61
N MET A 100 18.26 25.80 37.41
CA MET A 100 17.16 24.85 37.59
C MET A 100 16.39 24.60 36.29
N ALA A 101 16.15 25.64 35.48
CA ALA A 101 15.52 25.51 34.17
C ALA A 101 16.40 24.74 33.16
N VAL A 102 17.72 24.94 33.17
CA VAL A 102 18.64 24.17 32.33
C VAL A 102 18.69 22.71 32.78
N LYS A 103 18.74 22.45 34.09
CA LYS A 103 18.73 21.10 34.66
C LYS A 103 17.44 20.34 34.33
N SER A 104 16.28 21.00 34.40
CA SER A 104 15.00 20.39 34.01
C SER A 104 14.95 20.11 32.51
N ARG A 105 15.43 21.03 31.67
CA ARG A 105 15.52 20.83 30.22
C ARG A 105 16.47 19.69 29.85
N LEU A 106 17.61 19.56 30.52
CA LEU A 106 18.55 18.46 30.33
C LEU A 106 17.89 17.11 30.65
N LYS A 107 17.19 17.03 31.79
CA LYS A 107 16.47 15.81 32.20
C LYS A 107 15.40 15.42 31.18
N ALA A 108 14.59 16.38 30.73
CA ALA A 108 13.58 16.14 29.69
C ALA A 108 14.21 15.66 28.37
N PHE A 109 15.38 16.20 28.01
CA PHE A 109 16.11 15.77 26.82
C PHE A 109 16.68 14.35 26.96
N GLU A 110 17.18 13.97 28.13
CA GLU A 110 17.64 12.61 28.41
C GLU A 110 16.51 11.59 28.30
N GLU A 111 15.33 11.90 28.84
CA GLU A 111 14.12 11.08 28.73
C GLU A 111 13.70 10.92 27.25
N GLN A 112 13.70 12.02 26.48
CA GLN A 112 13.42 11.98 25.04
C GLN A 112 14.43 11.12 24.26
N LEU A 113 15.72 11.22 24.59
CA LEU A 113 16.76 10.40 23.97
C LEU A 113 16.58 8.91 24.29
N TYR A 114 16.25 8.59 25.54
CA TYR A 114 16.01 7.21 25.96
C TYR A 114 14.82 6.61 25.20
N GLU A 115 13.69 7.30 25.17
CA GLU A 115 12.49 6.86 24.44
C GLU A 115 12.75 6.76 22.93
N SER A 116 13.47 7.72 22.34
CA SER A 116 13.87 7.68 20.93
C SER A 116 14.70 6.44 20.62
N ARG A 117 15.71 6.13 21.45
CA ARG A 117 16.56 4.95 21.26
C ARG A 117 15.80 3.65 21.44
N LYS A 118 14.90 3.58 22.43
CA LYS A 118 14.04 2.42 22.70
C LYS A 118 13.15 2.11 21.49
N LYS A 119 12.41 3.10 20.98
CA LYS A 119 11.56 2.96 19.78
C LYS A 119 12.34 2.46 18.56
N VAL A 120 13.52 3.02 18.34
CA VAL A 120 14.41 2.59 17.24
C VAL A 120 14.83 1.14 17.42
N GLN A 121 15.19 0.73 18.64
CA GLN A 121 15.56 -0.64 18.94
C GLN A 121 14.38 -1.61 18.74
N ASP A 122 13.17 -1.22 19.11
CA ASP A 122 11.96 -2.03 18.91
C ASP A 122 11.68 -2.26 17.41
N VAL A 123 11.80 -1.20 16.60
CA VAL A 123 11.65 -1.27 15.14
C VAL A 123 12.78 -2.09 14.48
N LEU A 124 14.00 -2.04 15.03
CA LEU A 124 15.14 -2.82 14.54
C LEU A 124 15.03 -4.31 14.83
N THR A 125 14.51 -4.68 16.00
CA THR A 125 14.44 -6.06 16.46
C THR A 125 13.27 -6.83 15.83
N GLN A 126 12.18 -6.14 15.47
CA GLN A 126 10.98 -6.75 14.91
C GLN A 126 10.92 -6.60 13.38
N PRO A 127 11.18 -7.67 12.60
CA PRO A 127 11.23 -7.56 11.15
C PRO A 127 9.88 -7.25 10.50
N THR A 128 8.77 -7.57 11.19
CA THR A 128 7.38 -7.37 10.77
C THR A 128 6.73 -6.11 11.36
N ASN A 129 7.53 -5.15 11.86
CA ASN A 129 7.02 -3.88 12.37
C ASN A 129 6.61 -2.96 11.19
N ILE A 130 5.36 -2.52 11.17
CA ILE A 130 4.80 -1.68 10.10
C ILE A 130 5.45 -0.30 10.00
N TRP A 131 6.06 0.19 11.08
CA TRP A 131 6.68 1.51 11.17
C TRP A 131 8.10 1.54 10.60
N ARG A 132 8.66 0.41 10.13
CA ARG A 132 9.96 0.41 9.46
C ARG A 132 9.97 1.38 8.27
N ILE A 133 10.89 2.33 8.29
CA ILE A 133 11.05 3.31 7.21
C ILE A 133 11.47 2.59 5.94
N THR A 134 10.77 2.87 4.85
CA THR A 134 11.07 2.37 3.50
C THR A 134 11.61 3.50 2.63
N ARG A 135 12.18 3.17 1.47
CA ARG A 135 12.61 4.18 0.48
C ARG A 135 11.44 5.05 0.00
N HIS A 136 10.28 4.42 -0.18
CA HIS A 136 9.05 5.10 -0.60
C HIS A 136 8.59 6.12 0.44
N ASP A 137 8.79 5.85 1.74
CA ASP A 137 8.45 6.81 2.80
C ASP A 137 9.34 8.06 2.72
N ILE A 138 10.64 7.89 2.48
CA ILE A 138 11.59 9.01 2.34
C ILE A 138 11.22 9.86 1.12
N VAL A 139 10.93 9.22 -0.01
CA VAL A 139 10.49 9.93 -1.23
C VAL A 139 9.13 10.59 -1.01
N SER A 140 8.19 9.93 -0.33
CA SER A 140 6.87 10.51 -0.06
C SER A 140 6.96 11.72 0.85
N ALA A 141 7.84 11.70 1.85
CA ALA A 141 8.13 12.87 2.70
C ALA A 141 8.76 14.00 1.88
N ALA A 142 9.73 13.68 1.02
CA ALA A 142 10.38 14.68 0.16
C ALA A 142 9.41 15.35 -0.83
N LEU A 143 8.42 14.60 -1.34
CA LEU A 143 7.43 15.12 -2.28
C LEU A 143 6.33 15.97 -1.62
N GLN A 144 6.02 15.74 -0.34
CA GLN A 144 4.97 16.48 0.36
C GLN A 144 5.43 17.90 0.74
N GLY A 145 6.71 18.07 1.07
CA GLY A 145 7.26 19.35 1.54
C GLY A 145 6.65 19.82 2.86
N PRO A 146 6.87 21.09 3.27
CA PRO A 146 6.39 21.59 4.55
C PRO A 146 4.87 21.65 4.55
N SER A 147 4.25 21.31 5.69
CA SER A 147 2.81 21.45 5.93
C SER A 147 2.34 22.86 5.53
N ASP A 148 1.13 22.97 4.97
CA ASP A 148 0.55 24.16 4.30
C ASP A 148 0.58 25.47 5.14
N ALA A 149 0.97 25.43 6.41
CA ALA A 149 1.17 26.60 7.27
C ALA A 149 2.32 27.53 6.83
N GLN A 150 3.25 27.11 5.96
CA GLN A 150 4.38 27.96 5.51
C GLN A 150 4.47 28.23 4.01
N ARG A 151 3.55 27.73 3.19
CA ARG A 151 3.48 28.15 1.78
C ARG A 151 2.83 29.54 1.70
N LYS A 152 3.63 30.61 1.84
CA LYS A 152 3.30 31.85 1.14
C LYS A 152 3.40 31.55 -0.36
N PRO A 153 2.31 31.64 -1.14
CA PRO A 153 2.39 31.40 -2.57
C PRO A 153 3.30 32.48 -3.17
N ALA A 154 4.45 32.04 -3.69
CA ALA A 154 5.37 32.88 -4.44
C ALA A 154 4.85 33.03 -5.89
N ARG A 155 3.68 33.68 -6.03
CA ARG A 155 3.19 34.43 -7.21
C ARG A 155 1.67 34.67 -7.07
N GLU A 156 1.29 35.90 -7.40
CA GLU A 156 -0.10 36.36 -7.63
C GLU A 156 -0.95 36.69 -6.39
N SER A 157 -0.50 37.66 -5.62
CA SER A 157 -1.42 38.53 -4.87
C SER A 157 -2.10 39.53 -5.81
N THR A 158 -3.19 39.08 -6.45
CA THR A 158 -4.24 39.98 -6.97
C THR A 158 -5.43 39.98 -6.00
N PRO A 159 -6.05 41.14 -5.70
CA PRO A 159 -7.11 41.25 -4.67
C PRO A 159 -8.46 40.59 -5.03
N ALA A 160 -8.55 39.80 -6.09
CA ALA A 160 -9.82 39.25 -6.60
C ALA A 160 -10.09 37.79 -6.17
N ALA A 161 -9.11 37.07 -5.61
CA ALA A 161 -9.28 35.66 -5.22
C ALA A 161 -9.87 35.45 -3.81
N ILE A 162 -10.17 36.52 -3.07
CA ILE A 162 -10.65 36.46 -1.68
C ILE A 162 -12.14 36.04 -1.58
N ILE A 163 -12.88 35.98 -2.70
CA ILE A 163 -14.34 35.70 -2.69
C ILE A 163 -14.68 34.26 -3.12
N SER A 164 -13.71 33.45 -3.55
CA SER A 164 -13.96 32.04 -3.91
C SER A 164 -13.31 31.11 -2.89
N GLY A 165 -13.86 31.10 -1.68
CA GLY A 165 -13.48 30.18 -0.61
C GLY A 165 -13.89 28.73 -0.91
N THR A 166 -13.38 28.12 -1.97
CA THR A 166 -13.45 26.68 -2.16
C THR A 166 -12.15 26.10 -1.59
N LYS A 167 -12.18 25.75 -0.30
CA LYS A 167 -11.14 24.93 0.31
C LYS A 167 -11.07 23.62 -0.47
N ASN A 168 -10.04 23.45 -1.28
CA ASN A 168 -9.65 22.16 -1.83
C ASN A 168 -9.06 21.31 -0.69
N THR A 169 -9.94 20.83 0.19
CA THR A 169 -9.69 19.70 1.09
C THR A 169 -9.74 18.45 0.24
N SER A 170 -8.66 18.11 -0.48
CA SER A 170 -8.60 16.82 -1.14
C SER A 170 -7.17 16.27 -1.17
N ILE A 171 -7.02 15.08 -0.57
CA ILE A 171 -5.90 14.13 -0.68
C ILE A 171 -4.68 14.34 0.26
N SER A 172 -4.33 15.54 0.73
CA SER A 172 -3.08 15.75 1.52
C SER A 172 -3.12 15.26 2.98
N SER A 173 -4.30 15.26 3.62
CA SER A 173 -4.42 15.03 5.08
C SER A 173 -4.00 13.62 5.54
N GLY A 174 -4.36 12.57 4.79
CA GLY A 174 -4.12 11.18 5.21
C GLY A 174 -2.65 10.76 5.15
N ASN A 175 -1.90 11.24 4.16
CA ASN A 175 -0.48 10.92 4.02
C ASN A 175 0.40 11.69 5.01
N ALA A 176 0.05 12.95 5.30
CA ALA A 176 0.74 13.74 6.32
C ALA A 176 0.62 13.08 7.71
N ALA A 177 -0.59 12.67 8.11
CA ALA A 177 -0.82 11.96 9.36
C ALA A 177 -0.05 10.62 9.44
N LEU A 178 0.09 9.91 8.31
CA LEU A 178 0.89 8.69 8.25
C LEU A 178 2.38 8.98 8.46
N ILE A 179 2.93 10.03 7.84
CA ILE A 179 4.33 10.43 7.99
C ILE A 179 4.61 10.90 9.41
N GLU A 180 3.73 11.72 9.99
CA GLU A 180 3.84 12.17 11.38
C GLU A 180 3.90 10.96 12.33
N LYS A 181 2.96 10.03 12.19
CA LYS A 181 2.95 8.80 12.99
C LYS A 181 4.20 7.95 12.76
N LEU A 182 4.68 7.85 11.52
CA LEU A 182 5.93 7.14 11.20
C LEU A 182 7.12 7.80 11.88
N CYS A 183 7.19 9.14 11.93
CA CYS A 183 8.24 9.87 12.63
C CYS A 183 8.21 9.59 14.13
N LEU A 184 7.03 9.69 14.75
CA LEU A 184 6.82 9.42 16.17
C LEU A 184 7.23 8.00 16.57
N GLU A 185 6.88 6.99 15.77
CA GLU A 185 7.18 5.58 16.03
C GLU A 185 8.65 5.22 15.74
N ASN A 186 9.36 6.01 14.94
CA ASN A 186 10.80 5.85 14.70
C ASN A 186 11.66 6.73 15.63
N GLY A 187 11.04 7.38 16.63
CA GLY A 187 11.73 8.27 17.55
C GLY A 187 12.44 9.42 16.84
N ILE A 188 11.85 9.93 15.75
CA ILE A 188 12.29 11.16 15.08
C ILE A 188 11.79 12.33 15.93
N PRO A 189 12.64 13.29 16.30
CA PRO A 189 12.23 14.41 17.14
C PRO A 189 11.12 15.26 16.48
N PRO A 190 10.14 15.79 17.24
CA PRO A 190 9.07 16.61 16.68
C PRO A 190 9.57 17.83 15.90
N HIS A 191 10.60 18.51 16.42
CA HIS A 191 11.21 19.68 15.75
C HIS A 191 11.86 19.34 14.40
N ALA A 192 12.14 18.07 14.12
CA ALA A 192 12.66 17.66 12.83
C ALA A 192 11.58 17.62 11.75
N VAL A 193 10.29 17.61 12.12
CA VAL A 193 9.16 17.64 11.17
C VAL A 193 8.95 19.04 10.62
N ASP A 194 9.42 20.08 11.33
CA ASP A 194 9.27 21.49 10.94
C ASP A 194 10.24 21.92 9.82
N ASP A 195 11.31 21.14 9.57
CA ASP A 195 12.32 21.41 8.55
C ASP A 195 12.54 20.16 7.68
N ASP A 196 12.20 20.25 6.40
CA ASP A 196 12.31 19.16 5.43
C ASP A 196 13.72 18.55 5.35
N LEU A 197 14.78 19.37 5.43
CA LEU A 197 16.15 18.87 5.37
C LEU A 197 16.47 18.04 6.61
N LEU A 198 16.05 18.50 7.78
CA LEU A 198 16.20 17.77 9.03
C LEU A 198 15.34 16.51 9.04
N LEU A 199 14.09 16.57 8.58
CA LEU A 199 13.19 15.43 8.45
C LEU A 199 13.81 14.32 7.60
N LEU A 200 14.21 14.68 6.37
CA LEU A 200 14.81 13.74 5.43
C LEU A 200 16.14 13.19 5.94
N HIS A 201 16.93 14.01 6.63
CA HIS A 201 18.16 13.57 7.29
C HIS A 201 17.87 12.50 8.33
N TRP A 202 16.91 12.74 9.24
CA TRP A 202 16.52 11.79 10.27
C TRP A 202 15.92 10.50 9.69
N MET A 203 14.99 10.60 8.73
CA MET A 203 14.41 9.43 8.07
C MET A 203 15.48 8.60 7.37
N THR A 204 16.43 9.24 6.70
CA THR A 204 17.56 8.57 6.05
C THR A 204 18.49 7.90 7.07
N LEU A 205 18.77 8.56 8.20
CA LEU A 205 19.58 8.01 9.28
C LEU A 205 18.94 6.75 9.88
N ARG A 206 17.63 6.80 10.17
CA ARG A 206 16.87 5.65 10.66
C ARG A 206 16.82 4.51 9.64
N TYR A 207 16.59 4.84 8.37
CA TYR A 207 16.62 3.86 7.28
C TYR A 207 17.98 3.18 7.13
N LYS A 208 19.09 3.93 7.20
CA LYS A 208 20.45 3.38 7.20
C LYS A 208 20.68 2.47 8.41
N GLY A 209 20.23 2.89 9.61
CA GLY A 209 20.30 2.06 10.82
C GLY A 209 19.55 0.73 10.70
N LEU A 210 18.45 0.68 9.95
CA LEU A 210 17.70 -0.55 9.66
C LEU A 210 18.45 -1.51 8.72
N ARG A 211 19.29 -0.98 7.84
CA ARG A 211 20.05 -1.76 6.85
C ARG A 211 21.40 -2.24 7.38
N TYR A 212 22.05 -1.39 8.14
CA TYR A 212 23.35 -1.67 8.73
C TYR A 212 23.10 -1.86 10.23
N LYS A 213 23.27 -3.08 10.76
CA LYS A 213 23.41 -3.29 12.21
C LYS A 213 24.70 -2.60 12.68
N THR A 214 24.73 -1.27 12.68
CA THR A 214 25.81 -0.37 13.09
C THR A 214 25.33 0.55 14.19
N PHE A 215 24.53 0.03 15.12
CA PHE A 215 24.66 0.44 16.52
C PHE A 215 25.56 -0.59 17.20
N HIS A 216 26.83 -0.60 16.81
CA HIS A 216 27.85 -1.27 17.59
C HIS A 216 28.23 -0.35 18.76
N HIS A 217 27.84 -0.74 19.96
CA HIS A 217 28.82 -0.71 21.05
C HIS A 217 30.06 -1.46 20.55
N LYS A 218 31.14 -0.70 20.31
CA LYS A 218 32.54 -1.15 20.25
C LYS A 218 32.76 -2.64 19.96
N SER A 219 32.82 -3.02 18.69
CA SER A 219 33.56 -4.22 18.30
C SER A 219 34.27 -3.96 16.98
N LEU A 220 35.55 -3.61 17.09
CA LEU A 220 36.44 -3.23 16.00
C LEU A 220 37.11 -4.44 15.32
N THR A 221 36.60 -5.66 15.52
CA THR A 221 37.28 -6.88 15.09
C THR A 221 36.31 -7.84 14.41
N ARG A 222 35.95 -7.54 13.16
CA ARG A 222 35.79 -8.53 12.07
C ARG A 222 35.36 -7.85 10.76
N PRO A 223 36.09 -8.07 9.65
CA PRO A 223 35.62 -7.63 8.35
C PRO A 223 34.46 -8.53 7.87
N SER A 224 33.38 -7.88 7.45
CA SER A 224 32.61 -8.25 6.26
C SER A 224 32.14 -9.71 6.11
N GLN A 225 31.26 -10.18 7.00
CA GLN A 225 30.15 -11.00 6.50
C GLN A 225 29.03 -10.03 6.14
N LYS A 226 28.54 -10.06 4.89
CA LYS A 226 27.31 -9.38 4.46
C LYS A 226 26.18 -9.84 5.39
N ARG A 227 25.97 -9.13 6.50
CA ARG A 227 24.92 -9.43 7.48
C ARG A 227 23.59 -9.20 6.79
N GLN A 228 22.95 -10.29 6.39
CA GLN A 228 21.63 -10.28 5.77
C GLN A 228 20.64 -9.59 6.72
N LEU A 229 19.74 -8.77 6.18
CA LEU A 229 18.64 -8.22 6.96
C LEU A 229 17.89 -9.38 7.63
N PRO A 230 17.35 -9.21 8.86
CA PRO A 230 16.44 -10.20 9.42
C PRO A 230 15.25 -10.35 8.46
N VAL A 231 15.21 -11.47 7.74
CA VAL A 231 14.15 -11.82 6.79
C VAL A 231 12.96 -12.26 7.64
N ALA A 232 11.82 -11.59 7.49
CA ALA A 232 10.59 -12.04 8.12
C ALA A 232 10.20 -13.41 7.54
N THR A 233 9.91 -14.40 8.38
CA THR A 233 9.37 -15.67 7.88
C THR A 233 7.91 -15.48 7.44
N VAL A 234 7.43 -16.31 6.50
CA VAL A 234 6.01 -16.30 6.09
C VAL A 234 5.07 -16.51 7.29
N LYS A 235 5.49 -17.27 8.30
CA LYS A 235 4.74 -17.47 9.56
C LYS A 235 4.60 -16.16 10.36
N GLN A 236 5.71 -15.44 10.56
CA GLN A 236 5.70 -14.14 11.23
C GLN A 236 4.87 -13.11 10.46
N LEU A 237 4.99 -13.09 9.13
CA LEU A 237 4.17 -12.26 8.25
C LEU A 237 2.67 -12.51 8.47
N LYS A 238 2.23 -13.78 8.44
CA LYS A 238 0.83 -14.15 8.70
C LYS A 238 0.36 -13.71 10.08
N GLN A 239 1.17 -13.89 11.11
CA GLN A 239 0.82 -13.46 12.47
C GLN A 239 0.68 -11.95 12.56
N ALA A 240 1.59 -11.19 11.95
CA ALA A 240 1.56 -9.75 11.96
C ALA A 240 0.39 -9.17 11.14
N LEU A 241 -0.01 -9.85 10.05
CA LEU A 241 -1.21 -9.53 9.28
C LEU A 241 -2.50 -9.66 10.10
N ARG A 242 -2.60 -10.63 11.01
CA ARG A 242 -3.77 -10.78 11.89
C ARG A 242 -3.94 -9.62 12.87
N ALA A 243 -2.84 -8.95 13.23
CA ALA A 243 -2.86 -7.79 14.10
C ALA A 243 -3.22 -6.49 13.36
N GLN A 244 -3.24 -6.48 12.03
CA GLN A 244 -3.52 -5.27 11.26
C GLN A 244 -5.00 -4.88 11.31
N ARG A 245 -5.24 -3.57 11.39
CA ARG A 245 -6.58 -2.97 11.43
C ARG A 245 -6.86 -2.03 10.26
N THR A 246 -5.86 -1.73 9.43
CA THR A 246 -5.97 -0.79 8.30
C THR A 246 -5.32 -1.37 7.05
N ILE A 247 -5.87 -1.04 5.87
CA ILE A 247 -5.34 -1.46 4.57
C ILE A 247 -3.94 -0.91 4.34
N VAL A 248 -3.67 0.34 4.78
CA VAL A 248 -2.33 0.94 4.76
C VAL A 248 -1.33 0.09 5.56
N GLY A 249 -1.71 -0.41 6.74
CA GLY A 249 -0.88 -1.29 7.56
C GLY A 249 -0.56 -2.61 6.84
N VAL A 250 -1.58 -3.26 6.25
CA VAL A 250 -1.41 -4.48 5.44
C VAL A 250 -0.44 -4.23 4.27
N ARG A 251 -0.67 -3.15 3.50
CA ARG A 251 0.16 -2.75 2.36
C ARG A 251 1.63 -2.57 2.77
N ARG A 252 1.88 -1.79 3.82
CA ARG A 252 3.25 -1.54 4.33
C ARG A 252 3.93 -2.84 4.69
N LEU A 253 3.24 -3.69 5.45
CA LEU A 253 3.79 -4.95 5.97
C LEU A 253 4.15 -5.92 4.83
N VAL A 254 3.28 -6.08 3.84
CA VAL A 254 3.54 -6.95 2.67
C VAL A 254 4.73 -6.45 1.86
N PHE A 255 4.77 -5.17 1.50
CA PHE A 255 5.88 -4.64 0.70
C PHE A 255 7.20 -4.56 1.46
N GLN A 256 7.17 -4.36 2.78
CA GLN A 256 8.35 -4.50 3.64
C GLN A 256 8.86 -5.94 3.63
N ALA A 257 7.97 -6.93 3.79
CA ALA A 257 8.32 -8.34 3.76
C ALA A 257 8.94 -8.76 2.42
N LEU A 258 8.34 -8.34 1.30
CA LEU A 258 8.90 -8.56 -0.04
C LEU A 258 10.28 -7.89 -0.21
N SER A 259 10.45 -6.68 0.31
CA SER A 259 11.75 -5.98 0.25
C SER A 259 12.80 -6.59 1.17
N ALA A 260 12.38 -7.30 2.21
CA ALA A 260 13.23 -8.07 3.11
C ALA A 260 13.59 -9.46 2.55
N GLY A 261 13.05 -9.86 1.39
CA GLY A 261 13.38 -11.12 0.72
C GLY A 261 12.43 -12.27 1.02
N VAL A 262 11.20 -12.02 1.49
CA VAL A 262 10.16 -13.05 1.51
C VAL A 262 9.90 -13.53 0.08
N SER A 263 9.89 -14.85 -0.12
CA SER A 263 9.68 -15.46 -1.43
C SER A 263 8.36 -15.02 -2.06
N THR A 264 8.41 -14.53 -3.29
CA THR A 264 7.24 -14.12 -4.09
C THR A 264 6.33 -15.28 -4.44
N VAL A 265 6.87 -16.50 -4.57
CA VAL A 265 6.11 -17.73 -4.79
C VAL A 265 5.13 -18.02 -3.63
N SER A 266 5.40 -17.48 -2.43
CA SER A 266 4.48 -17.65 -1.29
C SER A 266 3.11 -16.99 -1.50
N PHE A 267 2.95 -16.14 -2.52
CA PHE A 267 1.71 -15.43 -2.88
C PHE A 267 0.89 -16.11 -4.00
N GLN A 268 1.36 -17.24 -4.57
CA GLN A 268 0.74 -17.88 -5.75
C GLN A 268 -0.33 -18.95 -5.49
N ASN A 269 -0.55 -19.39 -4.23
CA ASN A 269 -1.24 -20.66 -3.91
C ASN A 269 -0.49 -21.90 -4.44
N ASN A 270 0.38 -22.50 -3.63
CA ASN A 270 1.04 -23.77 -4.00
C ASN A 270 1.02 -24.84 -2.90
N THR A 271 0.20 -24.66 -1.85
CA THR A 271 0.10 -25.65 -0.77
C THR A 271 -1.35 -25.81 -0.31
N LYS A 272 -1.83 -27.07 -0.23
CA LYS A 272 -3.17 -27.49 0.21
C LYS A 272 -3.55 -27.10 1.66
N SER A 273 -2.73 -26.28 2.32
CA SER A 273 -3.02 -25.87 3.70
C SER A 273 -3.98 -24.69 3.67
N ALA A 274 -5.14 -24.83 4.33
CA ALA A 274 -6.16 -23.81 4.62
C ALA A 274 -5.66 -22.58 5.41
N LYS A 275 -4.34 -22.39 5.48
CA LYS A 275 -3.64 -21.31 6.18
C LYS A 275 -2.53 -20.74 5.31
N ASN A 276 -2.69 -20.70 3.98
CA ASN A 276 -1.68 -20.12 3.10
C ASN A 276 -1.69 -18.57 3.17
N LEU A 277 -0.67 -17.92 2.60
CA LEU A 277 -0.51 -16.45 2.72
C LEU A 277 -1.61 -15.68 1.97
N PRO A 278 -2.00 -16.06 0.73
CA PRO A 278 -3.13 -15.45 0.03
C PRO A 278 -4.44 -15.48 0.82
N GLN A 279 -4.79 -16.63 1.44
CA GLN A 279 -5.98 -16.75 2.28
C GLN A 279 -5.94 -15.81 3.49
N GLN A 280 -4.79 -15.73 4.18
CA GLN A 280 -4.64 -14.83 5.32
C GLN A 280 -4.76 -13.36 4.89
N LEU A 281 -4.21 -13.00 3.73
CA LEU A 281 -4.34 -11.65 3.17
C LEU A 281 -5.79 -11.32 2.82
N ARG A 282 -6.49 -12.22 2.12
CA ARG A 282 -7.92 -12.07 1.81
C ARG A 282 -8.73 -11.89 3.08
N PHE A 283 -8.55 -12.77 4.06
CA PHE A 283 -9.27 -12.71 5.33
C PHE A 283 -9.01 -11.39 6.08
N THR A 284 -7.75 -10.97 6.20
CA THR A 284 -7.42 -9.70 6.87
C THR A 284 -8.05 -8.51 6.14
N CYS A 285 -8.00 -8.48 4.80
CA CYS A 285 -8.65 -7.41 4.03
C CYS A 285 -10.17 -7.42 4.24
N ALA A 286 -10.81 -8.59 4.13
CA ALA A 286 -12.25 -8.74 4.36
C ALA A 286 -12.69 -8.28 5.75
N VAL A 287 -11.92 -8.59 6.81
CA VAL A 287 -12.21 -8.12 8.19
C VAL A 287 -12.07 -6.60 8.33
N ILE A 288 -11.19 -5.96 7.57
CA ILE A 288 -11.02 -4.50 7.61
C ILE A 288 -12.15 -3.83 6.85
N LEU A 289 -12.53 -4.37 5.68
CA LEU A 289 -13.63 -3.88 4.86
C LEU A 289 -14.98 -4.03 5.58
N GLY A 290 -15.22 -5.19 6.21
CA GLY A 290 -16.41 -5.53 7.00
C GLY A 290 -16.70 -4.66 8.23
N ARG A 291 -15.83 -3.69 8.55
CA ARG A 291 -16.05 -2.73 9.65
C ARG A 291 -16.76 -1.48 9.18
N ASP A 292 -16.65 -1.17 7.90
CA ASP A 292 -17.13 0.06 7.28
C ASP A 292 -17.45 -0.24 5.81
N ASP A 293 -18.47 -1.06 5.60
CA ASP A 293 -18.82 -1.63 4.29
C ASP A 293 -19.22 -0.57 3.26
N LEU A 294 -19.58 0.64 3.70
CA LEU A 294 -19.96 1.76 2.83
C LEU A 294 -18.76 2.60 2.37
N ASN A 295 -17.57 2.34 2.89
CA ASN A 295 -16.39 3.16 2.63
C ASN A 295 -15.67 2.76 1.33
N ARG A 296 -16.14 3.34 0.23
CA ARG A 296 -15.57 3.16 -1.12
C ARG A 296 -14.07 3.49 -1.21
N ASP A 297 -13.55 4.35 -0.35
CA ASP A 297 -12.12 4.65 -0.34
C ASP A 297 -11.29 3.44 0.14
N LEU A 298 -11.81 2.62 1.06
CA LEU A 298 -11.15 1.38 1.47
C LEU A 298 -11.10 0.37 0.32
N TYR A 299 -12.14 0.34 -0.52
CA TYR A 299 -12.21 -0.57 -1.68
C TYR A 299 -11.16 -0.15 -2.69
N ARG A 300 -11.10 1.15 -3.02
CA ARG A 300 -10.07 1.72 -3.91
C ARG A 300 -8.65 1.49 -3.37
N GLN A 301 -8.42 1.70 -2.06
CA GLN A 301 -7.12 1.44 -1.44
C GLN A 301 -6.73 -0.04 -1.52
N THR A 302 -7.69 -0.95 -1.33
CA THR A 302 -7.45 -2.40 -1.41
C THR A 302 -7.16 -2.83 -2.84
N LEU A 303 -7.94 -2.38 -3.82
CA LEU A 303 -7.68 -2.61 -5.25
C LEU A 303 -6.32 -2.08 -5.68
N THR A 304 -5.97 -0.86 -5.26
CA THR A 304 -4.65 -0.26 -5.52
C THR A 304 -3.53 -1.10 -4.91
N PHE A 305 -3.72 -1.60 -3.69
CA PHE A 305 -2.77 -2.50 -3.05
C PHE A 305 -2.60 -3.81 -3.84
N LEU A 306 -3.70 -4.47 -4.21
CA LEU A 306 -3.68 -5.74 -4.95
C LEU A 306 -3.08 -5.57 -6.35
N GLY A 307 -3.40 -4.49 -7.05
CA GLY A 307 -2.81 -4.14 -8.35
C GLY A 307 -1.30 -3.97 -8.26
N ASN A 308 -0.83 -3.13 -7.32
CA ASN A 308 0.62 -2.94 -7.10
C ASN A 308 1.34 -4.23 -6.68
N LEU A 309 0.67 -5.10 -5.92
CA LEU A 309 1.21 -6.41 -5.56
C LEU A 309 1.31 -7.30 -6.79
N SER A 310 0.26 -7.38 -7.61
CA SER A 310 0.24 -8.14 -8.87
C SER A 310 1.36 -7.73 -9.81
N GLU A 311 1.54 -6.44 -10.04
CA GLU A 311 2.61 -5.92 -10.91
C GLU A 311 4.00 -6.26 -10.38
N ARG A 312 4.22 -6.11 -9.07
CA ARG A 312 5.50 -6.44 -8.43
C ARG A 312 5.82 -7.93 -8.48
N LEU A 313 4.82 -8.80 -8.41
CA LEU A 313 5.03 -10.24 -8.56
C LEU A 313 5.30 -10.57 -10.04
N SER A 314 4.54 -9.97 -10.96
CA SER A 314 4.66 -10.22 -12.40
C SER A 314 6.03 -9.81 -12.94
N SER A 315 6.62 -8.73 -12.43
CA SER A 315 7.99 -8.32 -12.76
C SER A 315 9.05 -9.35 -12.35
N GLN A 316 8.68 -10.37 -11.57
CA GLN A 316 9.54 -11.48 -11.14
C GLN A 316 9.08 -12.84 -11.73
N GLY A 317 8.18 -12.82 -12.73
CA GLY A 317 7.64 -14.04 -13.35
C GLY A 317 6.66 -14.81 -12.46
N VAL A 318 6.07 -14.15 -11.45
CA VAL A 318 5.15 -14.75 -10.48
C VAL A 318 3.80 -14.07 -10.59
N HIS A 319 2.72 -14.84 -10.74
CA HIS A 319 1.35 -14.30 -10.77
C HIS A 319 0.77 -14.14 -9.35
N LEU A 320 -0.19 -13.22 -9.19
CA LEU A 320 -0.96 -13.12 -7.95
C LEU A 320 -1.86 -14.36 -7.81
N GLY A 321 -1.95 -14.96 -6.62
CA GLY A 321 -2.77 -16.16 -6.42
C GLY A 321 -4.28 -15.92 -6.68
N PRO A 322 -5.02 -16.93 -7.15
CA PRO A 322 -6.41 -16.80 -7.61
C PRO A 322 -7.37 -16.29 -6.53
N ILE A 323 -7.12 -16.63 -5.26
CA ILE A 323 -7.90 -16.15 -4.11
C ILE A 323 -7.87 -14.62 -3.98
N LEU A 324 -6.73 -13.99 -4.28
CA LEU A 324 -6.59 -12.54 -4.21
C LEU A 324 -7.11 -11.86 -5.49
N CYS A 325 -6.98 -12.51 -6.65
CA CYS A 325 -7.64 -12.07 -7.88
C CYS A 325 -9.17 -12.07 -7.72
N GLY A 326 -9.75 -13.08 -7.06
CA GLY A 326 -11.18 -13.11 -6.77
C GLY A 326 -11.64 -12.00 -5.84
N LEU A 327 -10.89 -11.72 -4.77
CA LEU A 327 -11.16 -10.55 -3.93
C LEU A 327 -11.12 -9.25 -4.76
N ALA A 328 -10.14 -9.09 -5.65
CA ALA A 328 -10.05 -7.91 -6.50
C ALA A 328 -11.21 -7.81 -7.50
N LEU A 329 -11.64 -8.94 -8.08
CA LEU A 329 -12.81 -9.02 -8.96
C LEU A 329 -14.07 -8.58 -8.22
N LYS A 330 -14.31 -9.13 -7.02
CA LYS A 330 -15.41 -8.71 -6.13
C LYS A 330 -15.41 -7.19 -5.88
N LEU A 331 -14.29 -6.64 -5.43
CA LEU A 331 -14.21 -5.21 -5.09
C LEU A 331 -14.35 -4.31 -6.32
N SER A 332 -13.86 -4.74 -7.49
CA SER A 332 -14.01 -3.99 -8.73
C SER A 332 -15.47 -3.91 -9.19
N ALA A 333 -16.21 -5.01 -9.04
CA ALA A 333 -17.63 -5.09 -9.34
C ALA A 333 -18.47 -4.26 -8.36
N GLU A 334 -18.17 -4.31 -7.06
CA GLU A 334 -18.84 -3.47 -6.04
C GLU A 334 -18.59 -1.96 -6.24
N MET A 335 -17.43 -1.61 -6.81
CA MET A 335 -17.10 -0.24 -7.23
C MET A 335 -17.73 0.15 -8.58
N GLY A 336 -18.37 -0.79 -9.28
CA GLY A 336 -18.99 -0.58 -10.60
C GLY A 336 -18.00 -0.32 -11.73
N SER A 337 -16.72 -0.70 -11.58
CA SER A 337 -15.69 -0.50 -12.62
C SER A 337 -15.56 -1.75 -13.48
N LEU A 338 -16.31 -1.79 -14.59
CA LEU A 338 -16.30 -2.91 -15.53
C LEU A 338 -14.93 -3.14 -16.16
N GLU A 339 -14.19 -2.07 -16.48
CA GLU A 339 -12.81 -2.17 -16.99
C GLU A 339 -11.87 -2.86 -15.99
N ALA A 340 -11.96 -2.49 -14.71
CA ALA A 340 -11.16 -3.14 -13.68
C ALA A 340 -11.60 -4.60 -13.49
N SER A 341 -12.90 -4.89 -13.53
CA SER A 341 -13.42 -6.25 -13.47
C SER A 341 -12.91 -7.11 -14.62
N SER A 342 -12.91 -6.59 -15.85
CA SER A 342 -12.29 -7.22 -17.02
C SER A 342 -10.83 -7.57 -16.76
N GLY A 343 -10.04 -6.59 -16.32
CA GLY A 343 -8.62 -6.79 -16.05
C GLY A 343 -8.33 -7.80 -14.94
N TRP A 344 -9.21 -7.94 -13.93
CA TRP A 344 -9.06 -8.94 -12.87
C TRP A 344 -9.58 -10.32 -13.27
N LEU A 345 -10.60 -10.37 -14.13
CA LEU A 345 -11.13 -11.59 -14.72
C LEU A 345 -10.03 -12.26 -15.58
N ASN A 346 -9.44 -11.51 -16.51
CA ASN A 346 -8.37 -12.01 -17.38
C ASN A 346 -7.16 -12.52 -16.58
N ARG A 347 -6.74 -11.76 -15.56
CA ARG A 347 -5.66 -12.19 -14.64
C ARG A 347 -5.99 -13.48 -13.89
N THR A 348 -7.26 -13.77 -13.64
CA THR A 348 -7.67 -15.01 -12.99
C THR A 348 -7.47 -16.20 -13.92
N TYR A 349 -7.81 -16.06 -15.20
CA TYR A 349 -7.69 -17.14 -16.20
C TYR A 349 -6.27 -17.38 -16.69
N GLN A 350 -5.39 -16.37 -16.64
CA GLN A 350 -3.96 -16.53 -16.98
C GLN A 350 -3.19 -17.40 -15.97
N ILE A 351 -3.76 -17.70 -14.80
CA ILE A 351 -3.10 -18.52 -13.78
C ILE A 351 -3.36 -20.00 -14.10
N ASP A 352 -2.28 -20.75 -14.39
CA ASP A 352 -2.35 -22.19 -14.66
C ASP A 352 -3.10 -22.92 -13.51
N SER A 353 -4.09 -23.70 -13.92
CA SER A 353 -5.39 -23.96 -13.27
C SER A 353 -5.39 -24.89 -12.04
N LYS A 354 -4.35 -24.85 -11.20
CA LYS A 354 -4.21 -25.75 -10.03
C LYS A 354 -4.61 -25.13 -8.68
N GLY A 355 -4.98 -23.85 -8.65
CA GLY A 355 -5.35 -23.14 -7.42
C GLY A 355 -6.87 -23.00 -7.24
N GLU A 356 -7.37 -23.34 -6.05
CA GLU A 356 -8.77 -23.12 -5.68
C GLU A 356 -9.10 -21.61 -5.63
N PHE A 357 -10.05 -21.18 -6.45
CA PHE A 357 -10.65 -19.84 -6.44
C PHE A 357 -11.72 -19.74 -5.35
N CYS A 358 -11.98 -18.55 -4.81
CA CYS A 358 -13.09 -18.34 -3.87
C CYS A 358 -14.40 -18.03 -4.62
N MET A 359 -15.23 -19.05 -4.84
CA MET A 359 -16.50 -18.89 -5.58
C MET A 359 -17.47 -17.87 -4.94
N GLU A 360 -17.36 -17.65 -3.62
CA GLU A 360 -18.13 -16.61 -2.92
C GLU A 360 -17.79 -15.20 -3.41
N ASP A 361 -16.54 -14.97 -3.82
CA ASP A 361 -16.13 -13.68 -4.39
C ASP A 361 -16.70 -13.50 -5.80
N VAL A 362 -16.76 -14.55 -6.64
CA VAL A 362 -17.45 -14.50 -7.95
C VAL A 362 -18.92 -14.17 -7.75
N LEU A 363 -19.58 -14.88 -6.83
CA LEU A 363 -20.98 -14.66 -6.53
C LEU A 363 -21.23 -13.22 -6.09
N SER A 364 -20.41 -12.72 -5.16
CA SER A 364 -20.50 -11.34 -4.68
C SER A 364 -20.28 -10.32 -5.81
N ALA A 365 -19.38 -10.61 -6.76
CA ALA A 365 -19.16 -9.77 -7.93
C ALA A 365 -20.40 -9.72 -8.82
N LEU A 366 -20.96 -10.88 -9.19
CA LEU A 366 -22.16 -10.96 -10.04
C LEU A 366 -23.38 -10.29 -9.38
N THR A 367 -23.61 -10.54 -8.09
CA THR A 367 -24.70 -9.89 -7.35
C THR A 367 -24.53 -8.37 -7.29
N SER A 368 -23.30 -7.87 -7.15
CA SER A 368 -23.03 -6.42 -7.18
C SER A 368 -23.30 -5.79 -8.54
N LEU A 369 -22.94 -6.50 -9.62
CA LEU A 369 -23.25 -6.08 -11.00
C LEU A 369 -24.77 -6.08 -11.23
N GLU A 370 -25.48 -7.07 -10.70
CA GLU A 370 -26.94 -7.15 -10.80
C GLU A 370 -27.61 -5.99 -10.07
N ASN A 371 -27.16 -5.68 -8.85
CA ASN A 371 -27.65 -4.52 -8.09
C ASN A 371 -27.39 -3.20 -8.82
N SER A 372 -26.27 -3.11 -9.55
CA SER A 372 -25.92 -1.92 -10.35
C SER A 372 -26.80 -1.76 -11.60
N LEU A 373 -27.33 -2.85 -12.16
CA LEU A 373 -28.35 -2.80 -13.23
C LEU A 373 -29.74 -2.45 -12.70
N ARG A 374 -30.07 -2.86 -11.47
CA ARG A 374 -31.38 -2.62 -10.83
C ARG A 374 -31.53 -1.23 -10.21
N ASP A 375 -30.54 -0.34 -10.36
CA ASP A 375 -30.49 0.97 -9.69
C ASP A 375 -30.63 0.88 -8.15
N GLN A 376 -30.15 -0.24 -7.57
CA GLN A 376 -30.17 -0.50 -6.13
C GLN A 376 -28.81 -0.22 -5.48
N GLY A 377 -27.83 0.23 -6.28
CA GLY A 377 -26.47 0.51 -5.86
C GLY A 377 -26.03 1.95 -6.15
N PRO A 378 -24.90 2.40 -5.61
CA PRO A 378 -24.42 3.76 -5.82
C PRO A 378 -23.66 3.95 -7.15
N VAL A 379 -23.59 2.90 -7.98
CA VAL A 379 -23.17 2.99 -9.39
C VAL A 379 -24.29 2.38 -10.23
N THR A 380 -24.62 3.05 -11.33
CA THR A 380 -25.66 2.63 -12.26
C THR A 380 -25.05 2.24 -13.61
N LEU A 381 -25.45 1.09 -14.15
CA LEU A 381 -25.00 0.59 -15.46
C LEU A 381 -26.10 0.83 -16.50
N GLN A 382 -26.21 2.07 -16.96
CA GLN A 382 -27.34 2.55 -17.77
C GLN A 382 -26.91 3.09 -19.14
N THR A 383 -25.66 2.94 -19.55
CA THR A 383 -25.27 3.26 -20.94
C THR A 383 -25.19 1.99 -21.78
N VAL A 384 -25.34 2.14 -23.10
CA VAL A 384 -25.23 1.03 -24.07
C VAL A 384 -23.85 0.38 -23.95
N GLU A 385 -22.79 1.18 -23.88
CA GLU A 385 -21.40 0.71 -23.83
C GLU A 385 -21.14 -0.07 -22.54
N GLN A 386 -21.67 0.38 -21.41
CA GLN A 386 -21.56 -0.33 -20.13
C GLN A 386 -22.28 -1.68 -20.15
N ARG A 387 -23.49 -1.72 -20.74
CA ARG A 387 -24.28 -2.95 -20.86
C ARG A 387 -23.63 -3.94 -21.82
N GLN A 388 -23.10 -3.47 -22.95
CA GLN A 388 -22.32 -4.25 -23.89
C GLN A 388 -21.04 -4.81 -23.25
N LEU A 389 -20.28 -3.99 -22.54
CA LEU A 389 -19.08 -4.45 -21.84
C LEU A 389 -19.42 -5.49 -20.75
N LEU A 390 -20.50 -5.29 -20.00
CA LEU A 390 -20.97 -6.30 -19.04
C LEU A 390 -21.38 -7.60 -19.76
N PHE A 391 -22.08 -7.51 -20.90
CA PHE A 391 -22.45 -8.67 -21.70
C PHE A 391 -21.21 -9.45 -22.16
N GLN A 392 -20.17 -8.75 -22.63
CA GLN A 392 -18.88 -9.35 -22.99
C GLN A 392 -18.23 -10.06 -21.80
N LEU A 393 -18.22 -9.45 -20.62
CA LEU A 393 -17.66 -10.09 -19.41
C LEU A 393 -18.43 -11.36 -19.00
N LEU A 394 -19.74 -11.36 -19.19
CA LEU A 394 -20.59 -12.50 -18.82
C LEU A 394 -20.39 -13.67 -19.78
N THR A 395 -20.47 -13.41 -21.08
CA THR A 395 -20.49 -14.43 -22.13
C THR A 395 -19.10 -14.79 -22.64
N GLY A 396 -18.19 -13.82 -22.70
CA GLY A 396 -16.87 -13.94 -23.31
C GLY A 396 -16.86 -13.57 -24.79
N ILE A 397 -17.95 -13.00 -25.33
CA ILE A 397 -17.96 -12.57 -26.72
C ILE A 397 -16.94 -11.45 -26.95
N ASP A 398 -16.07 -11.62 -27.94
CA ASP A 398 -15.06 -10.64 -28.32
C ASP A 398 -15.47 -9.84 -29.58
N GLU A 399 -14.60 -8.92 -30.00
CA GLU A 399 -14.82 -8.10 -31.21
C GLU A 399 -14.90 -8.93 -32.50
N ASN A 400 -14.43 -10.18 -32.48
CA ASN A 400 -14.49 -11.11 -33.60
C ASN A 400 -15.74 -11.99 -33.58
N ASN A 401 -16.70 -11.72 -32.69
CA ASN A 401 -17.93 -12.50 -32.50
C ASN A 401 -17.64 -13.96 -32.09
N THR A 402 -16.56 -14.19 -31.35
CA THR A 402 -16.20 -15.50 -30.80
C THR A 402 -16.31 -15.49 -29.29
N MET A 403 -16.83 -16.57 -28.70
CA MET A 403 -16.92 -16.70 -27.25
C MET A 403 -15.62 -17.25 -26.68
N ALA A 404 -14.89 -16.39 -25.97
CA ALA A 404 -13.73 -16.78 -25.20
C ALA A 404 -14.13 -17.47 -23.88
N THR A 405 -13.26 -18.35 -23.39
CA THR A 405 -13.52 -19.14 -22.17
C THR A 405 -13.28 -18.36 -20.87
N ASP A 406 -12.65 -17.19 -20.96
CA ASP A 406 -12.26 -16.31 -19.87
C ASP A 406 -13.38 -15.34 -19.45
N SER A 407 -14.59 -15.86 -19.30
CA SER A 407 -15.80 -15.11 -18.93
C SER A 407 -16.40 -15.58 -17.61
N PHE A 408 -17.39 -14.85 -17.08
CA PHE A 408 -18.11 -15.32 -15.89
C PHE A 408 -18.87 -16.64 -16.11
N ARG A 409 -19.28 -16.91 -17.36
CA ARG A 409 -19.93 -18.17 -17.75
C ARG A 409 -19.13 -19.40 -17.33
N SER A 410 -17.80 -19.39 -17.48
CA SER A 410 -17.00 -20.59 -17.19
C SER A 410 -16.89 -20.91 -15.70
N PHE A 411 -17.04 -19.92 -14.79
CA PHE A 411 -17.20 -20.19 -13.37
C PHE A 411 -18.52 -20.92 -13.08
N GLY A 412 -19.62 -20.49 -13.69
CA GLY A 412 -20.93 -21.13 -13.55
C GLY A 412 -20.98 -22.52 -14.20
N ALA A 413 -20.26 -22.73 -15.30
CA ALA A 413 -20.19 -24.01 -16.00
C ALA A 413 -19.66 -25.16 -15.11
N THR A 414 -18.90 -24.86 -14.05
CA THR A 414 -18.47 -25.88 -13.07
C THR A 414 -19.64 -26.61 -12.43
N PHE A 415 -20.75 -25.92 -12.14
CA PHE A 415 -21.98 -26.52 -11.65
C PHE A 415 -22.58 -27.50 -12.68
N LEU A 416 -22.53 -27.15 -13.96
CA LEU A 416 -23.06 -27.99 -15.04
C LEU A 416 -22.26 -29.28 -15.22
N LEU A 417 -20.94 -29.24 -15.00
CA LEU A 417 -20.04 -30.37 -15.19
C LEU A 417 -20.02 -31.36 -14.01
N ASN A 418 -20.34 -30.91 -12.79
CA ASN A 418 -20.27 -31.76 -11.60
C ASN A 418 -21.48 -31.56 -10.68
N GLN A 419 -22.34 -32.58 -10.57
CA GLN A 419 -23.55 -32.54 -9.74
C GLN A 419 -23.27 -32.51 -8.23
N SER A 420 -22.05 -32.87 -7.81
CA SER A 420 -21.58 -32.70 -6.42
C SER A 420 -20.89 -31.36 -6.18
N SER A 421 -21.04 -30.40 -7.10
CA SER A 421 -20.47 -29.06 -6.94
C SER A 421 -21.04 -28.36 -5.70
N PRO A 422 -20.25 -27.48 -5.06
CA PRO A 422 -20.72 -26.68 -3.93
C PRO A 422 -21.96 -25.87 -4.30
N ASP A 423 -22.87 -25.67 -3.35
CA ASP A 423 -24.06 -24.81 -3.51
C ASP A 423 -23.73 -23.42 -4.08
N THR A 424 -22.55 -22.89 -3.74
CA THR A 424 -22.05 -21.61 -4.27
C THR A 424 -21.91 -21.61 -5.79
N ALA A 425 -21.49 -22.70 -6.43
CA ALA A 425 -21.35 -22.78 -7.89
C ALA A 425 -22.72 -22.68 -8.59
N ARG A 426 -23.73 -23.34 -8.01
CA ARG A 426 -25.14 -23.22 -8.45
C ARG A 426 -25.63 -21.78 -8.34
N ARG A 427 -25.37 -21.10 -7.22
CA ARG A 427 -25.74 -19.70 -7.02
C ARG A 427 -25.03 -18.75 -7.99
N VAL A 428 -23.74 -19.00 -8.29
CA VAL A 428 -22.99 -18.26 -9.32
C VAL A 428 -23.66 -18.39 -10.69
N TYR A 429 -24.06 -19.61 -11.05
CA TYR A 429 -24.77 -19.86 -12.31
C TYR A 429 -26.13 -19.12 -12.36
N TYR A 430 -26.89 -19.10 -11.26
CA TYR A 430 -28.14 -18.34 -11.17
C TYR A 430 -27.93 -16.82 -11.30
N ALA A 431 -26.90 -16.27 -10.67
CA ALA A 431 -26.58 -14.85 -10.83
C ALA A 431 -26.18 -14.52 -12.28
N TYR A 432 -25.44 -15.42 -12.95
CA TYR A 432 -25.09 -15.30 -14.36
C TYR A 432 -26.34 -15.24 -15.26
N ILE A 433 -27.26 -16.22 -15.17
CA ILE A 433 -28.47 -16.21 -16.02
C ILE A 433 -29.40 -15.04 -15.68
N ALA A 434 -29.47 -14.62 -14.41
CA ALA A 434 -30.26 -13.46 -14.00
C ALA A 434 -29.73 -12.18 -14.67
N LEU A 435 -28.42 -11.97 -14.68
CA LEU A 435 -27.78 -10.85 -15.36
C LEU A 435 -28.04 -10.84 -16.88
N LEU A 436 -27.94 -12.00 -17.54
CA LEU A 436 -28.34 -12.15 -18.94
C LEU A 436 -29.80 -11.71 -19.16
N GLY A 437 -30.69 -12.06 -18.23
CA GLY A 437 -32.08 -11.59 -18.23
C GLY A 437 -32.21 -10.06 -18.19
N HIS A 438 -31.43 -9.39 -17.34
CA HIS A 438 -31.46 -7.92 -17.22
C HIS A 438 -30.87 -7.21 -18.45
N LEU A 439 -30.03 -7.88 -19.22
CA LEU A 439 -29.42 -7.37 -20.45
C LEU A 439 -30.28 -7.63 -21.70
N GLY A 440 -31.44 -8.31 -21.58
CA GLY A 440 -32.28 -8.62 -22.72
C GLY A 440 -31.80 -9.81 -23.57
N ALA A 441 -30.93 -10.66 -23.01
CA ALA A 441 -30.24 -11.74 -23.73
C ALA A 441 -31.13 -12.98 -23.97
N ALA A 442 -32.30 -12.80 -24.58
CA ALA A 442 -33.29 -13.85 -24.72
C ALA A 442 -32.81 -15.02 -25.60
N ARG A 443 -32.07 -14.74 -26.68
CA ARG A 443 -31.54 -15.76 -27.60
C ARG A 443 -30.46 -16.60 -26.92
N THR A 444 -29.58 -15.93 -26.19
CA THR A 444 -28.50 -16.53 -25.40
C THR A 444 -29.07 -17.43 -24.31
N LEU A 445 -30.05 -16.94 -23.53
CA LEU A 445 -30.72 -17.73 -22.49
C LEU A 445 -31.45 -18.96 -23.06
N TRP A 446 -32.16 -18.79 -24.18
CA TRP A 446 -32.83 -19.90 -24.87
C TRP A 446 -31.84 -20.98 -25.34
N ARG A 447 -30.67 -20.55 -25.85
CA ARG A 447 -29.64 -21.48 -26.30
C ARG A 447 -28.94 -22.19 -25.14
N GLU A 448 -28.59 -21.46 -24.08
CA GLU A 448 -28.02 -22.02 -22.84
C GLU A 448 -28.94 -23.09 -22.26
N TRP A 449 -30.25 -22.86 -22.20
CA TRP A 449 -31.22 -23.85 -21.72
C TRP A 449 -31.14 -25.18 -22.50
N ARG A 450 -30.96 -25.12 -23.83
CA ARG A 450 -30.90 -26.30 -24.69
C ARG A 450 -29.60 -27.07 -24.58
N GLU A 451 -28.53 -26.43 -24.14
CA GLU A 451 -27.23 -27.04 -23.92
C GLU A 451 -27.06 -27.59 -22.49
N LEU A 452 -28.06 -27.40 -21.62
CA LEU A 452 -28.05 -27.94 -20.26
C LEU A 452 -28.03 -29.48 -20.24
N PRO A 453 -27.24 -30.09 -19.33
CA PRO A 453 -27.34 -31.51 -19.06
C PRO A 453 -28.76 -31.92 -18.63
N ALA A 454 -29.21 -33.11 -19.06
CA ALA A 454 -30.56 -33.62 -18.76
C ALA A 454 -30.88 -33.73 -17.26
N ALA A 455 -29.86 -33.91 -16.42
CA ALA A 455 -29.99 -33.94 -14.96
C ALA A 455 -30.27 -32.55 -14.37
N VAL A 456 -29.65 -31.51 -14.93
CA VAL A 456 -29.78 -30.12 -14.47
C VAL A 456 -31.10 -29.52 -14.97
N SER A 457 -31.50 -29.79 -16.22
CA SER A 457 -32.78 -29.30 -16.78
C SER A 457 -34.05 -29.93 -16.16
N LYS A 458 -33.89 -30.90 -15.24
CA LYS A 458 -34.98 -31.48 -14.44
C LYS A 458 -35.13 -30.81 -13.07
N ASP A 459 -34.14 -30.05 -12.63
CA ASP A 459 -34.18 -29.34 -11.36
C ASP A 459 -35.18 -28.18 -11.45
N GLY A 460 -36.13 -28.15 -10.51
CA GLY A 460 -37.19 -27.15 -10.49
C GLY A 460 -36.66 -25.74 -10.26
N ASP A 461 -35.62 -25.58 -9.45
CA ASP A 461 -35.02 -24.27 -9.18
C ASP A 461 -34.36 -23.72 -10.45
N VAL A 462 -33.75 -24.58 -11.26
CA VAL A 462 -33.13 -24.21 -12.54
C VAL A 462 -34.20 -23.79 -13.53
N VAL A 463 -35.28 -24.57 -13.67
CA VAL A 463 -36.41 -24.25 -14.57
C VAL A 463 -36.98 -22.86 -14.23
N LEU A 464 -37.23 -22.60 -12.95
CA LEU A 464 -37.75 -21.30 -12.50
C LEU A 464 -36.77 -20.18 -12.77
N GLY A 465 -35.48 -20.37 -12.46
CA GLY A 465 -34.43 -19.39 -12.72
C GLY A 465 -34.39 -18.96 -14.18
N PHE A 466 -34.45 -19.92 -15.12
CA PHE A 466 -34.52 -19.63 -16.55
C PHE A 466 -35.82 -18.92 -16.95
N CYS A 467 -36.97 -19.34 -16.42
CA CYS A 467 -38.24 -18.65 -16.69
C CYS A 467 -38.23 -17.20 -16.22
N HIS A 468 -37.74 -16.92 -15.01
CA HIS A 468 -37.61 -15.55 -14.49
C HIS A 468 -36.63 -14.72 -15.32
N ALA A 469 -35.46 -15.27 -15.64
CA ALA A 469 -34.47 -14.60 -16.48
C ALA A 469 -35.02 -14.29 -17.88
N LEU A 470 -35.71 -15.24 -18.51
CA LEU A 470 -36.29 -15.07 -19.84
C LEU A 470 -37.46 -14.09 -19.83
N LYS A 471 -38.32 -14.11 -18.81
CA LYS A 471 -39.39 -13.12 -18.62
C LYS A 471 -38.81 -11.70 -18.51
N ARG A 472 -37.71 -11.53 -17.77
CA ARG A 472 -36.99 -10.25 -17.70
C ARG A 472 -36.35 -9.89 -19.04
N ALA A 473 -35.76 -10.86 -19.75
CA ALA A 473 -35.13 -10.62 -21.04
C ALA A 473 -36.12 -10.12 -22.10
N ILE A 474 -37.31 -10.74 -22.17
CA ILE A 474 -38.37 -10.38 -23.13
C ILE A 474 -38.85 -8.93 -22.93
N HIS A 475 -38.81 -8.44 -21.70
CA HIS A 475 -39.17 -7.05 -21.42
C HIS A 475 -38.14 -6.04 -21.92
N VAL A 476 -36.85 -6.43 -21.93
CA VAL A 476 -35.71 -5.57 -22.25
C VAL A 476 -35.30 -5.66 -23.71
N MET A 477 -35.49 -6.83 -24.33
CA MET A 477 -35.08 -7.07 -25.71
C MET A 477 -35.83 -6.16 -26.69
N PRO A 478 -35.20 -5.76 -27.81
CA PRO A 478 -35.88 -5.00 -28.87
C PRO A 478 -36.99 -5.83 -29.52
N ALA A 479 -37.86 -5.17 -30.28
CA ALA A 479 -38.92 -5.84 -31.03
C ALA A 479 -38.37 -6.98 -31.91
N LEU A 480 -39.18 -8.02 -32.09
CA LEU A 480 -38.82 -9.31 -32.69
C LEU A 480 -38.16 -9.16 -34.08
N ASP A 481 -36.82 -9.20 -34.15
CA ASP A 481 -36.06 -9.27 -35.39
C ASP A 481 -35.29 -10.60 -35.48
N GLY A 482 -35.53 -11.37 -36.55
CA GLY A 482 -34.72 -12.55 -36.92
C GLY A 482 -35.00 -13.88 -36.19
N GLU A 483 -36.01 -13.97 -35.33
CA GLU A 483 -36.22 -15.12 -34.42
C GLU A 483 -36.77 -16.41 -35.06
N SER A 484 -36.76 -16.50 -36.39
CA SER A 484 -37.33 -17.63 -37.12
C SER A 484 -36.29 -18.71 -37.48
N ALA A 485 -35.01 -18.48 -37.18
CA ALA A 485 -33.92 -19.41 -37.48
C ALA A 485 -33.84 -20.55 -36.44
N PRO A 486 -34.03 -21.82 -36.81
CA PRO A 486 -34.19 -22.90 -35.84
C PRO A 486 -32.87 -23.45 -35.25
N ASN A 487 -31.69 -23.09 -35.76
CA ASN A 487 -30.40 -23.73 -35.42
C ASN A 487 -29.22 -22.76 -35.27
N VAL A 488 -29.42 -21.68 -34.53
CA VAL A 488 -28.39 -20.69 -34.23
C VAL A 488 -27.44 -21.24 -33.14
N SER A 489 -26.13 -21.06 -33.30
CA SER A 489 -25.13 -21.47 -32.28
C SER A 489 -25.18 -20.55 -31.05
N LEU A 490 -24.54 -20.94 -29.94
CA LEU A 490 -24.46 -20.07 -28.76
C LEU A 490 -23.74 -18.75 -29.06
N ASP A 491 -22.63 -18.82 -29.80
CA ASP A 491 -21.83 -17.66 -30.20
C ASP A 491 -22.66 -16.70 -31.08
N GLU A 492 -23.43 -17.24 -32.02
CA GLU A 492 -24.28 -16.46 -32.91
C GLU A 492 -25.47 -15.84 -32.15
N CYS A 493 -26.08 -16.58 -31.21
CA CYS A 493 -27.09 -16.02 -30.30
C CYS A 493 -26.52 -14.88 -29.44
N ALA A 494 -25.32 -15.05 -28.89
CA ALA A 494 -24.65 -14.04 -28.08
C ALA A 494 -24.30 -12.80 -28.90
N THR A 495 -23.88 -12.98 -30.16
CA THR A 495 -23.59 -11.88 -31.09
C THR A 495 -24.84 -11.06 -31.40
N LEU A 496 -25.94 -11.72 -31.72
CA LEU A 496 -27.22 -11.06 -31.99
C LEU A 496 -27.71 -10.29 -30.76
N ASP A 497 -27.61 -10.87 -29.57
CA ASP A 497 -28.02 -10.20 -28.33
C ASP A 497 -27.08 -9.04 -27.95
N TYR A 498 -25.78 -9.15 -28.20
CA TYR A 498 -24.80 -8.07 -27.96
C TYR A 498 -25.12 -6.81 -28.78
N HIS A 499 -25.35 -6.98 -30.09
CA HIS A 499 -25.71 -5.86 -30.97
C HIS A 499 -27.15 -5.37 -30.72
N ALA A 500 -28.05 -6.24 -30.29
CA ALA A 500 -29.41 -5.85 -29.95
C ALA A 500 -29.46 -4.82 -28.80
N ILE A 501 -28.46 -4.75 -27.92
CA ILE A 501 -28.40 -3.79 -26.80
C ILE A 501 -28.50 -2.34 -27.30
N GLU A 502 -27.90 -2.01 -28.44
CA GLU A 502 -27.95 -0.66 -29.05
C GLU A 502 -29.37 -0.23 -29.45
N THR A 503 -30.24 -1.20 -29.72
CA THR A 503 -31.60 -0.98 -30.21
C THR A 503 -32.67 -1.08 -29.12
N GLN A 504 -32.27 -1.34 -27.87
CA GLN A 504 -33.20 -1.44 -26.74
C GLN A 504 -33.76 -0.07 -26.37
N ASP A 505 -35.02 -0.04 -25.92
CA ASP A 505 -35.60 1.15 -25.31
C ASP A 505 -34.99 1.37 -23.91
N PRO A 506 -34.31 2.50 -23.63
CA PRO A 506 -33.75 2.76 -22.31
C PRO A 506 -34.78 2.75 -21.17
N VAL A 507 -36.06 2.98 -21.45
CA VAL A 507 -37.13 2.88 -20.44
C VAL A 507 -37.31 1.45 -19.95
N SER A 508 -37.08 0.45 -20.81
CA SER A 508 -37.18 -0.97 -20.48
C SER A 508 -36.10 -1.44 -19.48
N TRP A 509 -35.04 -0.65 -19.33
CA TRP A 509 -33.91 -0.95 -18.44
C TRP A 509 -34.27 -0.78 -16.97
N LEU A 510 -35.25 0.07 -16.67
CA LEU A 510 -35.67 0.37 -15.32
C LEU A 510 -36.39 -0.83 -14.67
N PRO A 511 -36.24 -1.03 -13.35
CA PRO A 511 -37.02 -2.02 -12.61
C PRO A 511 -38.51 -1.60 -12.55
N ARG A 512 -39.45 -2.54 -12.75
CA ARG A 512 -40.88 -2.26 -12.52
C ARG A 512 -41.13 -2.01 -11.04
N SER A 513 -41.75 -0.89 -10.69
CA SER A 513 -42.43 -0.71 -9.40
C SER A 513 -43.73 -1.54 -9.39
N GLY A 514 -43.62 -2.86 -9.23
CA GLY A 514 -44.78 -3.74 -9.20
C GLY A 514 -44.40 -5.21 -9.02
N GLY A 515 -44.79 -5.77 -7.88
CA GLY A 515 -44.33 -7.04 -7.29
C GLY A 515 -44.22 -8.25 -8.20
N ASP A 516 -43.07 -8.93 -8.11
CA ASP A 516 -42.97 -10.37 -8.28
C ASP A 516 -43.76 -11.03 -7.14
N MET A 517 -45.08 -11.15 -7.34
CA MET A 517 -45.92 -11.98 -6.48
C MET A 517 -45.51 -13.44 -6.73
N ALA A 518 -45.04 -14.10 -5.67
CA ALA A 518 -44.76 -15.52 -5.61
C ALA A 518 -46.00 -16.32 -6.01
N GLU A 519 -46.09 -16.74 -7.27
CA GLU A 519 -47.04 -17.76 -7.68
C GLU A 519 -46.58 -19.15 -7.20
N PRO A 520 -47.49 -20.03 -6.75
CA PRO A 520 -47.13 -21.33 -6.21
C PRO A 520 -46.50 -22.24 -7.28
N VAL A 521 -45.23 -22.58 -7.02
CA VAL A 521 -44.24 -23.21 -7.90
C VAL A 521 -44.58 -24.65 -8.35
N GLY A 522 -45.44 -25.36 -7.61
CA GLY A 522 -45.57 -26.83 -7.76
C GLY A 522 -46.35 -27.32 -8.99
N ALA A 523 -47.36 -26.58 -9.47
CA ALA A 523 -48.29 -27.09 -10.49
C ALA A 523 -47.93 -26.69 -11.94
N LYS A 524 -47.03 -25.71 -12.14
CA LYS A 524 -46.69 -25.17 -13.46
C LYS A 524 -45.31 -25.59 -13.98
N LEU A 525 -44.50 -26.31 -13.20
CA LEU A 525 -43.11 -26.64 -13.57
C LEU A 525 -42.98 -27.44 -14.89
N ALA A 526 -43.88 -28.40 -15.12
CA ALA A 526 -43.91 -29.18 -16.35
C ALA A 526 -44.30 -28.32 -17.57
N ALA A 527 -45.21 -27.35 -17.38
CA ALA A 527 -45.57 -26.38 -18.40
C ALA A 527 -44.39 -25.45 -18.71
N TYR A 528 -43.71 -24.94 -17.67
CA TYR A 528 -42.51 -24.10 -17.76
C TYR A 528 -41.42 -24.76 -18.59
N ARG A 529 -41.13 -26.02 -18.26
CA ARG A 529 -40.17 -26.82 -19.01
C ARG A 529 -40.59 -27.03 -20.48
N SER A 530 -41.88 -27.27 -20.72
CA SER A 530 -42.40 -27.47 -22.07
C SER A 530 -42.27 -26.21 -22.92
N ILE A 531 -42.53 -25.02 -22.35
CA ILE A 531 -42.37 -23.74 -23.04
C ILE A 531 -40.90 -23.43 -23.33
N LEU A 532 -39.99 -23.67 -22.38
CA LEU A 532 -38.55 -23.47 -22.60
C LEU A 532 -37.99 -24.40 -23.70
N ALA A 533 -38.64 -25.54 -23.96
CA ALA A 533 -38.28 -26.46 -25.03
C ALA A 533 -38.80 -26.06 -26.42
N LEU A 534 -39.67 -25.05 -26.53
CA LEU A 534 -40.22 -24.58 -27.80
C LEU A 534 -39.16 -23.82 -28.64
N PRO A 535 -39.34 -23.73 -29.98
CA PRO A 535 -38.58 -22.81 -30.81
C PRO A 535 -38.61 -21.38 -30.26
N LEU A 536 -37.55 -20.60 -30.45
CA LEU A 536 -37.34 -19.29 -29.81
C LEU A 536 -38.59 -18.39 -29.88
N LYS A 537 -39.16 -18.18 -31.06
CA LYS A 537 -40.36 -17.37 -31.28
C LYS A 537 -41.58 -17.84 -30.48
N GLU A 538 -41.77 -19.15 -30.35
CA GLU A 538 -42.87 -19.75 -29.58
C GLU A 538 -42.58 -19.72 -28.08
N CYS A 539 -41.32 -19.89 -27.70
CA CYS A 539 -40.84 -19.76 -26.32
C CYS A 539 -41.08 -18.33 -25.80
N ILE A 540 -40.69 -17.32 -26.57
CA ILE A 540 -40.90 -15.91 -26.24
C ILE A 540 -42.39 -15.58 -26.11
N LYS A 541 -43.22 -16.05 -27.04
CA LYS A 541 -44.68 -15.88 -26.95
C LYS A 541 -45.25 -16.57 -25.71
N GLY A 542 -44.84 -17.81 -25.45
CA GLY A 542 -45.31 -18.60 -24.32
C GLY A 542 -44.98 -17.96 -22.98
N VAL A 543 -43.73 -17.50 -22.80
CA VAL A 543 -43.29 -16.82 -21.58
C VAL A 543 -43.89 -15.42 -21.46
N GLY A 544 -44.07 -14.70 -22.57
CA GLY A 544 -44.69 -13.37 -22.59
C GLY A 544 -46.18 -13.36 -22.22
N THR A 545 -46.88 -14.50 -22.35
CA THR A 545 -48.28 -14.66 -21.90
C THR A 545 -48.43 -14.97 -20.40
N TRP A 546 -47.31 -15.07 -19.67
CA TRP A 546 -47.25 -15.32 -18.22
C TRP A 546 -46.80 -14.07 -17.47
#